data_AF-A0A7W1ZH51-F1
#
_entry.id   AF-A0A7W1ZH51-F1
#
_cell.length_a   1.000
_cell.length_b   1.000
_cell.length_c   1.000
_cell.angle_alpha   90.00
_cell.angle_beta   90.00
_cell.angle_gamma   90.00
#
_symmetry.space_group_name_H-M   'P 1'
#
loop_
_entity.id
_entity.type
_entity.pdbx_description
1 polymer ?
#
loop_
_entity_poly.entity_id
_entity_poly.type
_entity_poly.pdbx_seq_one_letter_code
_entity_poly.pdbx_strand_id
1 'polypeptide(L)'
;MFRIRRKSEPVKTGKQSEQTIYGMTSLPVEAFGAKQWLSLTRHHWSIENGLHYRRDVTFKEDKVRQTSPRGGRVLAMVNNLSIGILRKPGWENIAKAGRHFSAMIDEALRLILLPIKLLL
;
A
#
# COMPACT_ATOMS: atom_id res chain seq x y z
N MET A 1 8.25 15.45 -20.36
CA MET A 1 8.52 15.80 -18.94
C MET A 1 7.46 16.78 -18.47
N PHE A 2 6.89 16.62 -17.29
CA PHE A 2 5.88 17.54 -16.73
C PHE A 2 6.37 18.17 -15.42
N ARG A 3 5.81 19.32 -15.06
CA ARG A 3 6.10 20.03 -13.80
C ARG A 3 4.80 20.24 -13.03
N ILE A 4 4.76 19.81 -11.77
CA ILE A 4 3.66 20.08 -10.84
C ILE A 4 4.16 20.97 -9.73
N ARG A 5 3.45 22.07 -9.48
CA ARG A 5 3.57 22.82 -8.23
C ARG A 5 2.42 22.41 -7.33
N ARG A 6 2.73 21.83 -6.17
CA ARG A 6 1.72 21.42 -5.18
C ARG A 6 1.89 22.23 -3.91
N LYS A 7 0.75 22.67 -3.37
CA LYS A 7 0.64 23.16 -2.00
C LYS A 7 -0.03 22.09 -1.16
N SER A 8 0.48 21.86 0.04
CA SER A 8 -0.10 20.92 0.99
C SER A 8 -0.17 21.54 2.38
N GLU A 9 -1.22 21.20 3.11
CA GLU A 9 -1.43 21.65 4.48
C GLU A 9 -1.82 20.43 5.31
N PRO A 10 -0.93 19.92 6.17
CA PRO A 10 -1.26 18.82 7.04
C PRO A 10 -2.31 19.25 8.07
N VAL A 11 -3.41 18.50 8.17
CA VAL A 11 -4.53 18.81 9.09
C VAL A 11 -4.07 18.99 10.54
N LYS A 12 -3.07 18.21 10.98
CA LYS A 12 -2.57 18.26 12.36
C LYS A 12 -1.81 19.54 12.71
N THR A 13 -1.12 20.16 11.74
CA THR A 13 -0.21 21.28 12.02
C THR A 13 -0.64 22.59 11.37
N GLY A 14 -1.50 22.56 10.36
CA GLY A 14 -1.90 23.74 9.58
C GLY A 14 -0.75 24.42 8.82
N LYS A 15 0.46 23.85 8.86
CA LYS A 15 1.63 24.45 8.22
C LYS A 15 1.59 24.19 6.73
N GLN A 16 1.39 25.25 5.95
CA GLN A 16 1.44 25.17 4.50
C GLN A 16 2.86 24.89 4.02
N SER A 17 2.99 23.98 3.06
CA SER A 17 4.22 23.72 2.35
C SER A 17 3.97 23.75 0.85
N GLU A 18 4.95 24.25 0.10
CA GLU A 18 4.92 24.28 -1.36
C GLU A 18 6.12 23.53 -1.92
N GLN A 19 5.87 22.68 -2.91
CA GLN A 19 6.89 21.86 -3.54
C GLN A 19 6.70 21.89 -5.06
N THR A 20 7.81 21.98 -5.79
CA THR A 20 7.83 21.77 -7.24
C THR A 20 8.42 20.40 -7.53
N ILE A 21 7.66 19.58 -8.26
CA ILE A 21 8.02 18.21 -8.63
C ILE A 21 8.11 18.14 -10.15
N TYR A 22 9.16 17.50 -10.65
CA TYR A 22 9.34 17.19 -12.06
C TYR A 22 9.14 15.70 -12.27
N GLY A 23 8.37 15.34 -13.29
CA GLY A 23 8.06 13.96 -13.62
C GLY A 23 8.40 13.61 -15.07
N MET A 24 8.86 12.39 -15.27
CA MET A 24 9.02 11.79 -16.59
C MET A 24 7.81 10.91 -16.90
N THR A 25 7.37 10.95 -18.14
CA THR A 25 6.22 10.18 -18.62
C THR A 25 6.39 9.94 -20.12
N SER A 26 5.94 8.79 -20.59
CA SER A 26 5.81 8.48 -22.02
C SER A 26 4.55 9.09 -22.64
N LEU A 27 3.63 9.62 -21.82
CA LEU A 27 2.41 10.25 -22.29
C LEU A 27 2.68 11.71 -22.71
N PRO A 28 1.96 12.24 -23.72
CA PRO A 28 2.00 13.66 -24.03
C PRO A 28 1.60 14.49 -22.80
N VAL A 29 2.28 15.61 -22.56
CA VAL A 29 2.04 16.43 -21.35
C VAL A 29 0.63 17.07 -21.42
N GLU A 30 0.18 17.35 -22.63
CA GLU A 30 -1.08 17.96 -23.00
C GLU A 30 -2.25 16.97 -22.88
N ALA A 31 -1.98 15.67 -22.75
CA ALA A 31 -3.00 14.64 -22.62
C ALA A 31 -3.80 14.76 -21.31
N PHE A 32 -3.25 15.44 -20.30
CA PHE A 32 -3.89 15.63 -19.00
C PHE A 32 -3.74 17.06 -18.49
N GLY A 33 -4.79 17.55 -17.83
CA GLY A 33 -4.73 18.80 -17.09
C GLY A 33 -3.95 18.67 -15.77
N ALA A 34 -3.58 19.80 -15.16
CA ALA A 34 -2.80 19.84 -13.91
C ALA A 34 -3.45 19.03 -12.76
N LYS A 35 -4.79 19.04 -12.64
CA LYS A 35 -5.52 18.26 -11.64
C LYS A 35 -5.38 16.75 -11.86
N GLN A 36 -5.41 16.30 -13.10
CA GLN A 36 -5.26 14.89 -13.44
C GLN A 36 -3.82 14.42 -13.19
N TRP A 37 -2.81 15.20 -13.59
CA TRP A 37 -1.42 14.94 -13.25
C TRP A 37 -1.21 14.82 -11.74
N LEU A 38 -1.76 15.77 -10.96
CA LEU A 38 -1.72 15.71 -9.49
C LEU A 38 -2.42 14.45 -8.94
N SER A 39 -3.58 14.08 -9.50
CA SER A 39 -4.30 12.87 -9.11
C SER A 39 -3.47 11.61 -9.36
N LEU A 40 -2.85 11.48 -10.54
CA LEU A 40 -1.99 10.35 -10.88
C LEU A 40 -0.79 10.26 -9.94
N THR A 41 -0.11 11.39 -9.67
CA THR A 41 1.02 11.43 -8.72
C THR A 41 0.56 11.03 -7.31
N ARG A 42 -0.61 11.48 -6.85
CA ARG A 42 -1.15 11.09 -5.53
C ARG A 42 -1.55 9.63 -5.48
N HIS A 43 -2.15 9.09 -6.53
CA HIS A 43 -2.50 7.68 -6.61
C HIS A 43 -1.26 6.79 -6.58
N HIS A 44 -0.16 7.21 -7.20
CA HIS A 44 1.10 6.49 -7.08
C HIS A 44 1.54 6.35 -5.61
N TRP A 45 1.46 7.43 -4.81
CA TRP A 45 1.73 7.38 -3.37
C TRP A 45 0.78 6.49 -2.55
N SER A 46 -0.39 6.13 -3.09
CA SER A 46 -1.29 5.18 -2.42
C SER A 46 -0.71 3.76 -2.35
N ILE A 47 0.23 3.42 -3.24
CA ILE A 47 0.96 2.15 -3.18
C ILE A 47 1.86 2.14 -1.94
N GLU A 48 2.60 3.22 -1.72
CA GLU A 48 3.48 3.40 -0.57
C GLU A 48 2.69 3.43 0.75
N ASN A 49 1.70 4.33 0.84
CA ASN A 49 0.89 4.48 2.05
C ASN A 49 -0.01 3.26 2.32
N GLY A 50 -0.36 2.51 1.28
CA GLY A 50 -1.28 1.39 1.36
C GLY A 50 -0.60 0.05 1.62
N LEU A 51 0.30 -0.37 0.73
CA LEU A 51 0.94 -1.69 0.80
C LEU A 51 2.21 -1.66 1.64
N HIS A 52 3.11 -0.69 1.40
CA HIS A 52 4.40 -0.61 2.11
C HIS A 52 4.19 -0.39 3.60
N TYR A 53 3.40 0.61 4.00
CA TYR A 53 3.10 0.83 5.43
C TYR A 53 2.60 -0.42 6.16
N ARG A 54 1.74 -1.22 5.51
CA ARG A 54 1.23 -2.47 6.10
C ARG A 54 2.35 -3.49 6.27
N ARG A 55 3.20 -3.69 5.27
CA ARG A 55 4.36 -4.59 5.38
C ARG A 55 5.31 -4.13 6.48
N ASP A 56 5.73 -2.87 6.42
CA ASP A 56 6.83 -2.36 7.23
C ASP A 56 6.41 -2.20 8.70
N VAL A 57 5.18 -1.72 8.93
CA VAL A 57 4.70 -1.38 10.28
C VAL A 57 3.79 -2.46 10.86
N THR A 58 2.80 -2.93 10.09
CA THR A 58 1.83 -3.92 10.62
C THR A 58 2.45 -5.31 10.69
N PHE A 59 3.13 -5.74 9.62
CA PHE A 59 3.81 -7.04 9.56
C PHE A 59 5.25 -6.96 10.08
N LYS A 60 5.74 -5.75 10.39
CA LYS A 60 7.08 -5.52 10.93
C LYS A 60 8.19 -6.05 10.02
N GLU A 61 7.97 -6.03 8.69
CA GLU A 61 8.89 -6.58 7.71
C GLU A 61 10.31 -6.00 7.87
N ASP A 62 10.44 -4.68 8.03
CA ASP A 62 11.71 -3.98 8.28
C ASP A 62 12.43 -4.41 9.56
N LYS A 63 11.69 -4.95 10.54
CA LYS A 63 12.27 -5.46 11.79
C LYS A 63 12.84 -6.87 11.62
N VAL A 64 12.51 -7.56 10.54
CA VAL A 64 13.04 -8.89 10.24
C VAL A 64 14.46 -8.74 9.69
N ARG A 65 15.45 -9.24 10.44
CA ARG A 65 16.86 -9.26 10.00
C ARG A 65 17.15 -10.41 9.05
N GLN A 66 16.37 -10.54 7.98
CA GLN A 66 16.60 -11.56 6.95
C GLN A 66 17.76 -11.14 6.05
N THR A 67 18.84 -11.92 6.06
CA THR A 67 20.06 -11.63 5.30
C THR A 67 20.13 -12.38 3.96
N SER A 68 19.29 -13.41 3.76
CA SER A 68 19.20 -14.15 2.50
C SER A 68 18.30 -13.43 1.49
N PRO A 69 18.77 -13.14 0.26
CA PRO A 69 17.93 -12.57 -0.79
C PRO A 69 16.71 -13.42 -1.14
N ARG A 70 16.85 -14.76 -1.07
CA ARG A 70 15.72 -15.68 -1.28
C ARG A 70 14.72 -15.59 -0.13
N GLY A 71 15.21 -15.51 1.10
CA GLY A 71 14.37 -15.35 2.29
C GLY A 71 13.56 -14.06 2.26
N GLY A 72 14.18 -12.94 1.85
CA GLY A 72 13.50 -11.65 1.70
C GLY A 72 12.36 -11.72 0.68
N ARG A 73 12.59 -12.37 -0.47
CA ARG A 73 11.54 -12.56 -1.48
C ARG A 73 10.38 -13.41 -0.97
N VAL A 74 10.66 -14.51 -0.28
CA VAL A 74 9.61 -15.37 0.28
C VAL A 74 8.78 -14.61 1.31
N LEU A 75 9.43 -13.85 2.20
CA LEU A 75 8.74 -13.03 3.20
C LEU A 75 7.81 -12.00 2.54
N ALA A 76 8.31 -11.26 1.56
CA ALA A 76 7.52 -10.27 0.83
C ALA A 76 6.32 -10.93 0.11
N MET A 77 6.50 -12.11 -0.49
CA MET A 77 5.42 -12.86 -1.14
C MET A 77 4.34 -13.29 -0.14
N VAL A 78 4.72 -13.85 1.01
CA VAL A 78 3.79 -14.28 2.06
C VAL A 78 3.03 -13.08 2.64
N ASN A 79 3.71 -11.96 2.90
CA ASN A 79 3.09 -10.74 3.42
C ASN A 79 2.10 -10.16 2.39
N ASN A 80 2.49 -10.10 1.11
CA ASN A 80 1.60 -9.63 0.05
C ASN A 80 0.36 -10.52 -0.09
N LEU A 81 0.53 -11.84 -0.06
CA LEU A 81 -0.59 -12.79 -0.10
C LEU A 81 -1.52 -12.60 1.09
N SER A 82 -0.96 -12.51 2.30
CA SER A 82 -1.73 -12.32 3.53
C SER A 82 -2.53 -11.02 3.49
N ILE A 83 -1.91 -9.92 3.05
CA ILE A 83 -2.60 -8.63 2.88
C ILE A 83 -3.72 -8.76 1.83
N GLY A 84 -3.49 -9.43 0.71
CA GLY A 84 -4.49 -9.66 -0.32
C GLY A 84 -5.70 -10.43 0.19
N ILE A 85 -5.47 -11.57 0.85
CA ILE A 85 -6.51 -12.41 1.46
C ILE A 85 -7.35 -11.63 2.47
N LEU A 86 -6.72 -10.81 3.31
CA LEU A 86 -7.44 -10.02 4.31
C LEU A 86 -8.21 -8.86 3.67
N ARG A 87 -7.67 -8.21 2.64
CA ARG A 87 -8.33 -7.07 2.00
C ARG A 87 -9.54 -7.47 1.16
N LYS A 88 -9.54 -8.64 0.52
CA LYS A 88 -10.61 -9.04 -0.38
C LYS A 88 -12.01 -9.09 0.27
N PRO A 89 -12.20 -9.66 1.47
CA PRO A 89 -13.49 -9.59 2.16
C PRO A 89 -13.79 -8.21 2.78
N GLY A 90 -12.97 -7.19 2.52
CA GLY A 90 -13.26 -5.80 2.88
C GLY A 90 -12.54 -5.27 4.14
N TRP A 91 -11.56 -5.99 4.69
CA TRP A 91 -10.81 -5.44 5.83
C TRP A 91 -9.93 -4.26 5.41
N GLU A 92 -10.30 -3.06 5.82
CA GLU A 92 -9.49 -1.86 5.61
C GLU A 92 -8.29 -1.78 6.58
N ASN A 93 -8.55 -2.12 7.85
CA ASN A 93 -7.56 -2.14 8.92
C ASN A 93 -6.99 -3.55 9.12
N ILE A 94 -5.84 -3.81 8.50
CA ILE A 94 -5.19 -5.12 8.53
C ILE A 94 -4.64 -5.46 9.92
N ALA A 95 -4.24 -4.48 10.72
CA ALA A 95 -3.83 -4.74 12.11
C ALA A 95 -5.01 -5.25 12.95
N LYS A 96 -6.22 -4.72 12.72
CA LYS A 96 -7.46 -5.22 13.36
C LYS A 96 -7.78 -6.63 12.89
N ALA A 97 -7.71 -6.88 11.57
CA ALA A 97 -7.94 -8.20 11.00
C ALA A 97 -6.96 -9.25 11.56
N GLY A 98 -5.67 -8.90 11.66
CA GLY A 98 -4.65 -9.77 12.25
C GLY A 98 -4.96 -10.14 13.70
N ARG A 99 -5.40 -9.18 14.53
CA ARG A 99 -5.83 -9.47 15.92
C ARG A 99 -7.07 -10.36 15.97
N HIS A 100 -8.05 -10.12 15.09
CA HIS A 100 -9.26 -10.94 14.97
C HIS A 100 -8.91 -12.41 14.69
N PHE A 101 -8.16 -12.66 13.62
CA PHE A 101 -7.79 -14.02 13.20
C PHE A 101 -6.78 -14.69 14.12
N SER A 102 -5.96 -13.91 14.85
CA SER A 102 -5.12 -14.44 15.92
C SER A 102 -5.94 -14.99 17.09
N ALA A 103 -7.15 -14.47 17.33
CA ALA A 103 -8.05 -14.95 18.38
C ALA A 103 -9.03 -16.02 17.87
N MET A 104 -9.32 -16.04 16.57
CA MET A 104 -10.28 -16.93 15.91
C MET A 104 -9.61 -17.71 14.79
N ILE A 105 -8.76 -18.68 15.17
CA ILE A 105 -7.94 -19.43 14.22
C ILE A 105 -8.79 -20.26 13.25
N ASP A 106 -9.94 -20.78 13.68
CA ASP A 106 -10.85 -21.53 12.81
C ASP A 106 -11.40 -20.67 11.67
N GLU A 107 -11.70 -19.39 11.95
CA GLU A 107 -12.12 -18.44 10.91
C GLU A 107 -10.96 -18.10 9.97
N ALA A 108 -9.74 -18.01 10.49
CA ALA A 108 -8.54 -17.80 9.67
C ALA A 108 -8.31 -18.97 8.71
N LEU A 109 -8.44 -20.20 9.20
CA LEU A 109 -8.34 -21.43 8.40
C LEU A 109 -9.43 -21.48 7.32
N ARG A 110 -10.68 -21.20 7.69
CA ARG A 110 -11.79 -21.13 6.72
C ARG A 110 -11.50 -20.12 5.61
N LEU A 111 -10.96 -18.95 5.96
CA LEU A 111 -10.63 -17.91 5.00
C LEU A 111 -9.55 -18.35 4.00
N ILE A 112 -8.46 -18.98 4.46
CA ILE A 112 -7.37 -19.41 3.58
C ILE A 112 -7.70 -20.68 2.77
N LEU A 113 -8.65 -21.48 3.24
CA LEU A 113 -9.13 -22.69 2.55
C LEU A 113 -10.25 -22.39 1.55
N LEU A 114 -10.71 -21.14 1.44
CA LEU A 114 -11.64 -20.75 0.39
C LEU A 114 -11.03 -21.04 -1.00
N PRO A 115 -11.83 -21.54 -1.95
CA PRO A 115 -11.41 -21.68 -3.34
C PRO A 115 -10.74 -20.40 -3.83
N ILE A 116 -9.57 -20.53 -4.48
CA ILE A 116 -8.82 -19.37 -5.00
C ILE A 116 -9.67 -18.52 -5.94
N LYS A 117 -10.65 -19.09 -6.66
CA LYS A 117 -11.61 -18.34 -7.51
C LYS A 117 -12.53 -17.40 -6.74
N LEU A 118 -12.69 -17.61 -5.44
CA LEU A 118 -13.39 -16.69 -4.54
C LEU A 118 -12.42 -15.68 -3.91
N LEU A 119 -11.11 -15.88 -4.07
CA LEU A 119 -10.02 -15.05 -3.54
C LEU A 119 -9.27 -14.21 -4.60
N LEU A 120 -9.40 -14.53 -5.89
CA LEU A 120 -9.02 -13.72 -7.06
C LEU A 120 -10.27 -13.26 -7.82
#